data_AF-A0AAW8KBM9-F1
#
_entry.id   AF-A0AAW8KBM9-F1
#
_cell.length_a   1.000
_cell.length_b   1.000
_cell.length_c   1.000
_cell.angle_alpha   90.00
_cell.angle_beta   90.00
_cell.angle_gamma   90.00
#
_symmetry.space_group_name_H-M   'P 1'
#
loop_
_entity.id
_entity.type
_entity.pdbx_description
1 polymer ?
#
loop_
_entity_poly.entity_id
_entity_poly.type
_entity_poly.pdbx_seq_one_letter_code
_entity_poly.pdbx_strand_id
1 'polypeptide(L)' 'QKEFTQYYPKAGWVEHDAEEIWATQMGLMFEALGKLDLTMDDVAGIGITNQRETTVVWDKTTGRPICKAIVWQCR' A
#
# COMPACT_ATOMS: atom_id res chain seq x y z
N GLN A 1 1.85 -0.16 -11.46
CA GLN A 1 2.57 -0.40 -10.19
C GLN A 1 3.72 0.58 -10.12
N LYS A 2 3.91 1.24 -8.98
CA LYS A 2 4.97 2.21 -8.75
C LYS A 2 5.84 1.68 -7.62
N GLU A 3 7.14 1.87 -7.75
CA GLU A 3 8.09 1.49 -6.71
C GLU A 3 7.87 2.38 -5.49
N PHE A 4 8.01 1.78 -4.32
CA PHE A 4 7.96 2.46 -3.03
C PHE A 4 9.13 1.93 -2.17
N THR A 5 9.43 2.67 -1.12
CA THR A 5 10.67 2.50 -0.36
C THR A 5 10.72 1.16 0.39
N GLN A 6 11.84 0.46 0.25
CA GLN A 6 12.15 -0.76 1.00
C GLN A 6 13.01 -0.38 2.20
N TYR A 7 12.53 -0.65 3.42
CA TYR A 7 13.26 -0.34 4.65
C TYR A 7 13.99 -1.58 5.19
N TYR A 8 15.27 -1.44 5.50
CA TYR A 8 16.12 -2.50 6.04
C TYR A 8 16.76 -2.06 7.38
N PRO A 9 15.98 -1.96 8.47
CA PRO A 9 16.50 -1.48 9.76
C PRO A 9 17.56 -2.40 10.38
N LYS A 10 17.50 -3.70 10.06
CA LYS A 10 18.44 -4.73 10.51
C LYS A 10 18.67 -5.75 9.38
N ALA A 11 19.78 -6.49 9.46
CA ALA A 11 20.05 -7.57 8.52
C ALA A 11 18.92 -8.61 8.56
N GLY A 12 18.38 -8.96 7.38
CA GLY A 12 17.25 -9.88 7.24
C GLY A 12 15.87 -9.24 7.45
N TRP A 13 15.79 -8.01 7.93
CA TRP A 13 14.51 -7.32 8.14
C TRP A 13 14.11 -6.56 6.88
N VAL A 14 12.85 -6.70 6.51
CA VAL A 14 12.26 -5.98 5.38
C VAL A 14 10.95 -5.37 5.86
N GLU A 15 10.87 -4.05 5.81
CA GLU A 15 9.73 -3.27 6.28
C GLU A 15 9.24 -2.31 5.18
N HIS A 16 7.93 -2.03 5.17
CA HIS A 16 7.31 -1.02 4.30
C HIS A 16 6.56 0.03 5.12
N ASP A 17 6.49 1.25 4.63
CA ASP A 17 5.59 2.25 5.20
C ASP A 17 4.16 2.04 4.68
N ALA A 18 3.22 1.77 5.59
CA ALA A 18 1.83 1.52 5.21
C ALA A 18 1.14 2.78 4.64
N GLU A 19 1.55 3.98 5.07
CA GLU A 19 1.02 5.23 4.49
C GLU A 19 1.57 5.46 3.07
N GLU A 20 2.83 5.12 2.82
CA GLU A 20 3.43 5.20 1.48
C GLU A 20 2.77 4.19 0.52
N ILE A 21 2.52 2.96 0.98
CA ILE A 21 1.76 1.97 0.22
C ILE A 21 0.40 2.55 -0.15
N TRP A 22 -0.35 3.08 0.82
CA TRP A 22 -1.68 3.63 0.61
C TRP A 22 -1.68 4.80 -0.39
N ALA A 23 -0.81 5.79 -0.17
CA ALA A 23 -0.70 6.96 -1.04
C ALA A 23 -0.32 6.58 -2.47
N THR A 24 0.56 5.59 -2.63
CA THR A 24 1.00 5.10 -3.94
C THR A 24 -0.13 4.40 -4.70
N GLN A 25 -0.88 3.51 -4.03
CA GLN A 25 -2.01 2.84 -4.67
C GLN A 25 -3.11 3.84 -5.06
N MET A 26 -3.39 4.82 -4.19
CA MET A 26 -4.39 5.84 -4.48
C MET A 26 -3.99 6.75 -5.65
N GLY A 27 -2.73 7.20 -5.68
CA GLY A 27 -2.21 8.00 -6.78
C GLY A 27 -2.30 7.26 -8.12
N LEU A 28 -1.97 5.97 -8.15
CA LEU A 28 -2.07 5.15 -9.35
C LEU A 28 -3.51 4.94 -9.82
N MET A 29 -4.47 4.83 -8.90
CA MET A 29 -5.89 4.74 -9.26
C MET A 29 -6.35 6.00 -10.00
N PHE A 30 -6.06 7.18 -9.45
CA PHE A 30 -6.42 8.44 -10.11
C PHE A 30 -5.66 8.66 -11.42
N GLU A 31 -4.39 8.27 -11.49
CA GLU A 31 -3.62 8.31 -12.73
C GLU A 31 -4.22 7.39 -13.81
N ALA A 32 -4.68 6.19 -13.44
CA ALA A 32 -5.30 5.26 -14.37
C ALA A 32 -6.65 5.79 -14.90
N LEU A 33 -7.47 6.37 -14.02
CA LEU A 33 -8.74 7.00 -14.42
C LEU A 33 -8.50 8.19 -15.35
N GLY A 34 -7.56 9.08 -15.00
CA GLY A 34 -7.22 10.24 -15.82
C GLY A 34 -6.66 9.88 -17.21
N LYS A 35 -5.96 8.74 -17.35
CA LYS A 35 -5.50 8.24 -18.66
C LYS A 35 -6.63 7.76 -19.57
N LEU A 36 -7.76 7.36 -18.99
CA LEU A 36 -8.92 6.83 -19.71
C LEU A 36 -10.05 7.86 -19.83
N ASP A 37 -9.85 9.09 -19.30
CA ASP A 37 -10.86 10.14 -19.17
C ASP A 37 -12.14 9.64 -18.46
N LEU A 38 -11.95 8.77 -17.46
CA LEU A 38 -13.01 8.20 -16.64
C LEU A 38 -13.05 8.86 -15.27
N THR A 39 -14.23 8.82 -14.66
CA THR A 39 -14.46 9.23 -13.28
C THR A 39 -14.67 8.01 -12.39
N MET A 40 -14.72 8.23 -11.07
CA MET A 40 -15.06 7.16 -10.12
C MET A 40 -16.48 6.60 -10.35
N ASP A 41 -17.39 7.40 -10.92
CA ASP A 41 -18.76 6.99 -11.20
C ASP A 41 -18.86 5.96 -12.34
N ASP A 42 -17.83 5.87 -13.18
CA ASP A 42 -17.73 4.90 -14.28
C ASP A 42 -17.22 3.52 -13.81
N VAL A 43 -16.78 3.40 -12.55
CA VAL A 43 -16.18 2.18 -12.01
C VAL A 43 -17.27 1.26 -11.43
N ALA A 44 -17.57 0.18 -12.14
CA ALA A 44 -18.56 -0.82 -11.69
C ALA A 44 -18.12 -1.63 -10.45
N GLY A 45 -16.80 -1.73 -10.19
CA GLY A 45 -16.27 -2.46 -9.04
C GLY A 45 -14.75 -2.39 -8.94
N ILE A 46 -14.22 -2.69 -7.76
CA ILE A 46 -12.78 -2.67 -7.47
C ILE A 46 -12.32 -4.08 -7.09
N GLY A 47 -11.40 -4.64 -7.87
CA GLY A 47 -10.68 -5.86 -7.51
C GLY A 47 -9.46 -5.51 -6.65
N ILE A 48 -9.33 -6.14 -5.49
CA ILE A 48 -8.19 -5.95 -4.59
C ILE A 48 -7.32 -7.20 -4.62
N THR A 49 -6.04 -7.02 -4.88
CA THR A 49 -5.01 -8.06 -4.77
C THR A 49 -3.79 -7.47 -4.08
N ASN A 50 -3.11 -8.27 -3.26
CA ASN A 50 -2.03 -7.82 -2.41
C ASN A 50 -0.85 -8.81 -2.39
N GLN A 51 0.32 -8.30 -2.02
CA GLN A 51 1.40 -9.15 -1.52
C GLN A 51 0.89 -9.87 -0.26
N ARG A 52 0.99 -11.20 -0.25
CA ARG A 52 0.50 -12.02 0.86
C ARG A 52 1.51 -11.98 2.01
N GLU A 53 1.08 -12.45 3.18
CA GLU A 53 1.83 -12.56 4.44
C GLU A 53 2.32 -11.24 5.09
N THR A 54 2.54 -10.15 4.33
CA THR A 54 2.88 -8.83 4.88
C THR A 54 1.84 -8.39 5.91
N THR A 55 2.31 -7.99 7.09
CA THR A 55 1.46 -7.68 8.24
C THR A 55 1.53 -6.20 8.60
N VAL A 56 0.36 -5.57 8.76
CA VAL A 56 0.19 -4.18 9.19
C VAL A 56 -0.66 -4.18 10.46
N VAL A 57 -0.26 -3.39 11.45
CA VAL A 57 -1.07 -3.13 12.65
C VAL A 57 -1.32 -1.63 12.73
N TRP A 58 -2.57 -1.26 13.01
CA TRP A 58 -3.00 0.14 13.11
C TRP A 58 -3.89 0.37 14.31
N ASP A 59 -3.93 1.62 14.76
CA ASP A 59 -4.86 2.06 15.78
C ASP A 59 -6.28 2.13 15.19
N LYS A 60 -7.24 1.44 15.82
CA LYS A 60 -8.62 1.33 15.34
C LYS A 60 -9.34 2.68 15.25
N THR A 61 -8.99 3.64 16.10
CA THR A 61 -9.69 4.92 16.22
C THR A 61 -9.20 5.92 15.18
N THR A 62 -7.87 5.97 14.99
CA THR A 62 -7.20 6.94 14.12
C THR A 62 -6.90 6.39 12.74
N GLY A 63 -6.87 5.07 12.56
CA GLY A 63 -6.45 4.40 11.34
C GLY A 63 -4.94 4.46 11.08
N ARG A 64 -4.16 5.06 11.99
CA ARG A 64 -2.72 5.24 11.78
C ARG A 64 -1.95 3.95 12.08
N PRO A 65 -0.97 3.57 11.24
CA PRO A 65 -0.08 2.46 11.53
C PRO A 65 0.67 2.69 12.85
N ILE A 66 0.74 1.68 13.71
CA ILE A 66 1.52 1.79 14.96
C ILE A 66 3.03 1.58 14.72
N CYS A 67 3.36 0.92 13.61
CA CYS A 67 4.71 0.67 13.12
C CYS A 67 4.69 0.47 11.60
N LYS A 68 5.88 0.36 10.99
CA LYS A 68 6.01 -0.05 9.60
C LYS A 68 5.51 -1.49 9.42
N ALA A 69 5.00 -1.78 8.24
CA ALA A 69 4.54 -3.09 7.85
C ALA A 69 5.72 -4.07 7.81
N ILE A 70 5.57 -5.25 8.42
CA ILE A 70 6.57 -6.32 8.33
C ILE A 70 6.29 -7.12 7.07
N VAL A 71 7.26 -7.15 6.16
CA VAL A 71 7.12 -7.77 4.84
C VAL A 71 7.37 -9.26 4.94
N TRP A 72 6.71 -10.04 4.07
CA TRP A 72 6.86 -11.51 3.99
C TRP A 72 8.31 -12.02 3.82
N GLN A 73 9.24 -11.16 3.37
CA GLN A 73 10.66 -11.47 3.22
C GLN A 73 11.45 -11.34 4.54
N CYS A 74 10.86 -10.73 5.57
CA CYS A 74 11.51 -10.50 6.86
C CYS A 74 11.91 -11.83 7.51
N ARG A 75 13.09 -11.86 8.14
CA ARG A 75 13.71 -13.02 8.79
C ARG A 75 14.07 -12.76 10.23
#